data_AF-A0A2A4QAJ2-F1
#
_entry.id   AF-A0A2A4QAJ2-F1
#
_cell.length_a   1.000
_cell.length_b   1.000
_cell.length_c   1.000
_cell.angle_alpha   90.00
_cell.angle_beta   90.00
_cell.angle_gamma   90.00
#
_symmetry.space_group_name_H-M   'P 1'
#
loop_
_entity.id
_entity.type
_entity.pdbx_description
1 polymer ?
#
loop_
_entity_poly.entity_id
_entity_poly.type
_entity_poly.pdbx_seq_one_letter_code
_entity_poly.pdbx_strand_id
1 'polypeptide(L)'
;MITALIDFIGRQAKVLAALLTLVVIANVGWQFYSHKTTTLTPWKGGGFGMYTAPHPDTRSVWLEMDGVTDRAQMRIYPRNRDLHDWIDGVSLRGGAVLRDISLKGASMRYFPRDDTAKALISQAARIGWLDSFTGGVAPKSGKTFAPQDMRIVVYETVYDAHAKTVTRKAIYRSDLGGQ
;
A
#
# COMPACT_ATOMS: atom_id res chain seq x y z
N MET A 1 -7.91 -14.73 -53.04
CA MET A 1 -7.70 -15.06 -51.62
C MET A 1 -8.73 -14.38 -50.72
N ILE A 2 -8.96 -13.07 -50.84
CA ILE A 2 -9.98 -12.32 -50.08
C ILE A 2 -11.41 -12.82 -50.39
N THR A 3 -11.73 -13.10 -51.66
CA THR A 3 -13.06 -13.58 -52.07
C THR A 3 -13.40 -14.96 -51.49
N ALA A 4 -12.44 -15.89 -51.47
CA ALA A 4 -12.60 -17.20 -50.87
C ALA A 4 -12.80 -17.14 -49.34
N LEU A 5 -12.17 -16.18 -48.66
CA LEU A 5 -12.38 -15.92 -47.24
C LEU A 5 -13.79 -15.37 -46.98
N ILE A 6 -14.26 -14.44 -47.80
CA ILE A 6 -15.61 -13.85 -47.71
C ILE A 6 -16.68 -14.91 -47.97
N ASP A 7 -16.52 -15.75 -48.99
CA ASP A 7 -17.46 -16.82 -49.30
C ASP A 7 -17.49 -17.91 -48.21
N PHE A 8 -16.34 -18.20 -47.60
CA PHE A 8 -16.25 -19.10 -46.45
C PHE A 8 -16.96 -18.53 -45.22
N ILE A 9 -16.72 -17.25 -44.90
CA ILE A 9 -17.40 -16.54 -43.80
C ILE A 9 -18.91 -16.49 -44.06
N GLY A 10 -19.34 -16.19 -45.29
CA GLY A 10 -20.76 -16.17 -45.67
C GLY A 10 -21.44 -17.53 -45.53
N ARG A 11 -20.76 -18.60 -45.97
CA ARG A 11 -21.29 -19.98 -45.88
C ARG A 11 -21.37 -20.50 -44.45
N GLN A 12 -20.46 -20.07 -43.58
CA GLN A 12 -20.39 -20.48 -42.17
C GLN A 12 -20.89 -19.39 -41.20
N ALA A 13 -21.50 -18.31 -41.70
CA ALA A 13 -21.80 -17.11 -40.92
C ALA A 13 -22.65 -17.42 -39.69
N LYS A 14 -23.64 -18.32 -39.82
CA LYS A 14 -24.49 -18.74 -38.70
C LYS A 14 -23.71 -19.50 -37.62
N VAL A 15 -22.78 -20.37 -38.03
CA VAL A 15 -21.92 -21.14 -37.11
C VAL A 15 -20.93 -20.21 -36.41
N LEU A 16 -20.30 -19.31 -37.17
CA LEU A 16 -19.37 -18.31 -36.63
C LEU A 16 -20.06 -17.33 -35.68
N ALA A 17 -21.28 -16.88 -36.00
CA ALA A 17 -22.08 -16.01 -35.13
C ALA A 17 -22.51 -16.73 -33.85
N ALA A 18 -22.90 -18.01 -33.95
CA ALA A 18 -23.25 -18.83 -32.79
C ALA A 18 -22.01 -19.05 -31.88
N LEU A 19 -20.85 -19.36 -32.45
CA LEU A 19 -19.60 -19.50 -31.71
C LEU A 19 -19.19 -18.19 -31.02
N LEU A 20 -19.28 -17.06 -31.73
CA LEU A 20 -18.99 -15.76 -31.13
C LEU A 20 -19.93 -15.45 -29.97
N THR A 21 -21.23 -15.73 -30.13
CA THR A 21 -22.22 -15.55 -29.07
C THR A 21 -21.90 -16.41 -27.85
N LEU A 22 -21.51 -17.68 -28.06
CA LEU A 22 -21.09 -18.57 -26.98
C LEU A 22 -19.83 -18.06 -26.26
N VAL A 23 -18.85 -17.53 -26.99
CA VAL A 23 -17.65 -16.93 -26.41
C VAL A 23 -18.01 -15.71 -25.55
N VAL A 24 -18.92 -14.85 -26.03
CA VAL A 24 -19.40 -13.69 -25.26
C VAL A 24 -20.12 -14.15 -23.99
N ILE A 25 -21.04 -15.11 -24.09
CA ILE A 25 -21.77 -15.64 -22.93
C ILE A 25 -20.81 -16.28 -21.93
N ALA A 26 -19.84 -17.09 -22.40
CA ALA A 26 -18.84 -17.72 -21.55
C ALA A 26 -17.97 -16.67 -20.83
N ASN A 27 -17.53 -15.62 -21.53
CA ASN A 27 -16.76 -14.53 -20.94
C ASN A 27 -17.57 -13.76 -19.90
N VAL A 28 -18.82 -13.40 -20.19
CA VAL A 28 -19.71 -12.71 -19.23
C VAL A 28 -19.99 -13.59 -18.01
N GLY A 29 -20.30 -14.87 -18.22
CA GLY A 29 -20.52 -15.84 -17.15
C GLY A 29 -19.29 -16.02 -16.27
N TRP A 30 -18.11 -16.12 -16.87
CA TRP A 30 -16.83 -16.19 -16.15
C TRP A 30 -16.56 -14.93 -15.33
N GLN A 31 -16.79 -13.74 -15.89
CA GLN A 31 -16.65 -12.46 -15.18
C GLN A 31 -17.65 -12.37 -14.01
N PHE A 32 -18.89 -12.81 -14.19
CA PHE A 32 -19.89 -12.82 -13.12
C PHE A 32 -19.55 -13.80 -12.00
N TYR A 33 -19.13 -15.02 -12.35
CA TYR A 33 -18.69 -16.02 -11.38
C TYR A 33 -17.47 -15.53 -10.60
N SER A 34 -16.41 -15.11 -11.29
CA SER A 34 -15.20 -14.60 -10.67
C SER A 34 -15.47 -13.37 -9.80
N HIS A 35 -16.36 -12.46 -10.21
CA HIS A 35 -16.81 -11.34 -9.38
C HIS A 35 -17.31 -11.81 -8.00
N LYS A 36 -18.10 -12.89 -7.93
CA LYS A 36 -18.70 -13.41 -6.69
C LYS A 36 -17.78 -14.31 -5.87
N THR A 37 -16.90 -15.09 -6.51
CA THR A 37 -16.17 -16.17 -5.83
C THR A 37 -14.71 -15.88 -5.56
N THR A 38 -14.12 -14.86 -6.19
CA THR A 38 -12.72 -14.49 -5.95
C THR A 38 -12.62 -13.17 -5.21
N THR A 39 -11.61 -13.03 -4.35
CA THR A 39 -11.27 -11.74 -3.71
C THR A 39 -10.87 -10.73 -4.80
N LEU A 40 -11.01 -9.43 -4.55
CA LEU A 40 -10.62 -8.38 -5.51
C LEU A 40 -9.14 -8.51 -5.88
N THR A 41 -8.84 -9.11 -7.03
CA THR A 41 -7.49 -9.12 -7.59
C THR A 41 -7.30 -7.88 -8.47
N PRO A 42 -6.07 -7.37 -8.64
CA PRO A 42 -5.76 -6.17 -9.42
C PRO A 42 -6.25 -6.19 -10.89
N TRP A 43 -6.69 -7.34 -11.38
CA TRP A 43 -7.08 -7.60 -12.77
C TRP A 43 -8.60 -7.74 -12.98
N LYS A 44 -9.42 -7.62 -11.93
CA LYS A 44 -10.90 -7.68 -12.03
C LYS A 44 -11.54 -6.52 -12.80
N GLY A 45 -10.76 -5.54 -13.24
CA GLY A 45 -11.19 -4.37 -14.00
C GLY A 45 -10.82 -4.42 -15.48
N GLY A 46 -10.87 -5.59 -16.13
CA GLY A 46 -10.63 -5.72 -17.57
C GLY A 46 -11.70 -5.00 -18.40
N GLY A 47 -11.54 -3.69 -18.61
CA GLY A 47 -12.21 -2.97 -19.70
C GLY A 47 -12.61 -1.53 -19.44
N PHE A 48 -13.03 -1.16 -18.22
CA PHE A 48 -13.51 0.19 -17.96
C PHE A 48 -13.20 0.63 -16.53
N GLY A 49 -12.10 1.36 -16.35
CA GLY A 49 -12.05 2.53 -15.45
C GLY A 49 -12.35 2.35 -13.96
N MET A 50 -12.39 1.15 -13.38
CA MET A 50 -12.58 0.98 -11.93
C MET A 50 -11.31 0.51 -11.24
N TYR A 51 -10.23 1.29 -11.41
CA TYR A 51 -9.38 1.53 -10.25
C TYR A 51 -10.17 2.50 -9.38
N THR A 52 -10.83 2.03 -8.33
CA THR A 52 -11.03 2.93 -7.19
C THR A 52 -9.62 3.31 -6.80
N ALA A 53 -9.20 4.52 -7.18
CA ALA A 53 -7.87 5.00 -6.88
C ALA A 53 -7.60 4.69 -5.41
N PRO A 54 -6.39 4.25 -5.02
CA PRO A 54 -6.00 4.35 -3.61
C PRO A 54 -6.44 5.74 -3.14
N HIS A 55 -6.98 5.88 -1.93
CA HIS A 55 -7.38 7.19 -1.40
C HIS A 55 -6.14 7.74 -0.66
N PRO A 56 -5.07 8.18 -1.37
CA PRO A 56 -3.79 8.48 -0.76
C PRO A 56 -3.87 9.64 0.23
N ASP A 57 -4.92 10.46 0.13
CA ASP A 57 -5.12 11.65 0.94
C ASP A 57 -5.82 11.32 2.27
N THR A 58 -6.51 10.19 2.36
CA THR A 58 -7.07 9.68 3.64
C THR A 58 -6.09 8.75 4.36
N ARG A 59 -4.93 8.45 3.76
CA ARG A 59 -3.96 7.50 4.29
C ARG A 59 -2.83 8.18 5.04
N SER A 60 -2.39 7.51 6.10
CA SER A 60 -1.22 7.89 6.88
C SER A 60 -0.27 6.70 7.02
N VAL A 61 1.03 6.98 7.02
CA VAL A 61 2.08 5.97 7.12
C VAL A 61 2.82 6.17 8.43
N TRP A 62 2.92 5.09 9.19
CA TRP A 62 3.44 5.08 10.54
C TRP A 62 4.59 4.11 10.65
N LEU A 63 5.61 4.51 11.40
CA LEU A 63 6.66 3.65 11.90
C LEU A 63 6.29 3.28 13.33
N GLU A 64 6.14 2.00 13.60
CA GLU A 64 6.02 1.51 14.97
C GLU A 64 7.32 0.84 15.38
N MET A 65 7.76 1.08 16.61
CA MET A 65 9.04 0.62 17.15
C MET A 65 8.78 0.00 18.52
N ASP A 66 9.09 -1.28 18.65
CA ASP A 66 8.94 -2.05 19.87
C ASP A 66 10.14 -1.83 20.80
N GLY A 67 9.87 -1.24 21.96
CA GLY A 67 10.83 -1.15 23.06
C GLY A 67 10.79 -2.40 23.94
N VAL A 68 11.31 -2.28 25.15
CA VAL A 68 11.34 -3.38 26.13
C VAL A 68 9.93 -3.73 26.62
N THR A 69 9.15 -2.72 27.01
CA THR A 69 7.80 -2.88 27.57
C THR A 69 6.72 -2.24 26.71
N ASP A 70 7.08 -1.18 25.99
CA ASP A 70 6.15 -0.30 25.32
C ASP A 70 6.46 -0.18 23.83
N ARG A 71 5.52 0.39 23.09
CA ARG A 71 5.64 0.61 21.65
C ARG A 71 5.58 2.10 21.34
N ALA A 72 6.62 2.61 20.70
CA ALA A 72 6.59 3.92 20.07
C ALA A 72 5.84 3.84 18.74
N GLN A 73 5.03 4.87 18.45
CA GLN A 73 4.38 5.03 17.16
C GLN A 73 4.60 6.43 16.64
N MET A 74 5.29 6.54 15.51
CA MET A 74 5.61 7.81 14.87
C MET A 74 4.95 7.87 13.50
N ARG A 75 4.34 9.01 13.17
CA ARG A 75 3.80 9.27 11.84
C ARG A 75 4.89 9.76 10.89
N ILE A 76 5.19 9.00 9.84
CA ILE A 76 6.10 9.40 8.75
C ILE A 76 5.35 10.30 7.76
N TYR A 77 4.08 9.94 7.45
CA TYR A 77 3.23 10.69 6.54
C TYR A 77 1.79 10.82 7.06
N PRO A 78 1.14 12.00 6.95
CA PRO A 78 1.75 13.28 6.59
C PRO A 78 2.78 13.73 7.63
N ARG A 79 3.83 14.42 7.16
CA ARG A 79 4.87 14.97 8.04
C ARG A 79 4.27 15.92 9.07
N ASN A 80 4.70 15.80 10.32
CA ASN A 80 4.48 16.83 11.33
C ASN A 80 5.60 17.88 11.28
N ARG A 81 5.39 18.98 12.01
CA ARG A 81 6.37 20.05 12.15
C ARG A 81 7.68 19.55 12.76
N ASP A 82 7.62 18.71 13.78
CA ASP A 82 8.82 18.20 14.45
C ASP A 82 9.74 17.43 13.49
N LEU A 83 9.17 16.60 12.59
CA LEU A 83 9.96 15.88 11.59
C LEU A 83 10.54 16.84 10.54
N HIS A 84 9.83 17.91 10.22
CA HIS A 84 10.34 18.94 9.31
C HIS A 84 11.53 19.68 9.94
N ASP A 85 11.35 20.19 11.15
CA ASP A 85 12.37 20.93 11.91
C ASP A 85 13.59 20.05 12.18
N TRP A 86 13.38 18.75 12.44
CA TRP A 86 14.49 17.81 12.64
C TRP A 86 15.28 17.55 11.36
N ILE A 87 14.61 17.37 10.20
CA ILE A 87 15.28 17.22 8.90
C ILE A 87 16.21 18.40 8.61
N ASP A 88 15.77 19.61 8.95
CA ASP A 88 16.50 20.84 8.68
C ASP A 88 17.57 21.14 9.76
N GLY A 89 17.40 20.62 10.98
CA GLY A 89 18.30 20.83 12.12
C GLY A 89 19.47 19.84 12.23
N VAL A 90 19.51 18.76 11.45
CA VAL A 90 20.61 17.77 11.46
C VAL A 90 21.65 18.03 10.37
N SER A 91 22.81 17.36 10.48
CA SER A 91 23.84 17.37 9.43
C SER A 91 23.27 17.02 8.05
N LEU A 92 23.89 17.55 6.98
CA LEU A 92 23.50 17.30 5.58
C LEU A 92 23.20 15.81 5.27
N ARG A 93 24.04 14.90 5.77
CA ARG A 93 23.87 13.46 5.58
C ARG A 93 22.70 12.90 6.39
N GLY A 94 22.53 13.32 7.65
CA GLY A 94 21.39 12.90 8.49
C GLY A 94 20.05 13.39 7.93
N GLY A 95 20.01 14.63 7.46
CA GLY A 95 18.81 15.24 6.89
C GLY A 95 18.40 14.57 5.58
N ALA A 96 19.38 14.17 4.77
CA ALA A 96 19.13 13.39 3.54
C ALA A 96 18.47 12.03 3.84
N VAL A 97 18.91 11.32 4.88
CA VAL A 97 18.31 10.04 5.28
C VAL A 97 16.87 10.23 5.76
N LEU A 98 16.62 11.21 6.64
CA LEU A 98 15.27 11.51 7.13
C LEU A 98 14.32 11.96 5.99
N ARG A 99 14.84 12.72 5.03
CA ARG A 99 14.11 13.13 3.82
C ARG A 99 13.76 11.94 2.94
N ASP A 100 14.68 11.02 2.73
CA ASP A 100 14.45 9.79 1.95
C ASP A 100 13.40 8.89 2.63
N ILE A 101 13.47 8.73 3.96
CA ILE A 101 12.44 8.03 4.75
C ILE A 101 11.07 8.70 4.56
N SER A 102 11.02 10.03 4.62
CA SER A 102 9.76 10.73 4.44
C SER A 102 9.19 10.58 3.02
N LEU A 103 10.02 10.65 1.98
CA LEU A 103 9.61 10.49 0.59
C LEU A 103 9.11 9.06 0.30
N LYS A 104 9.83 8.04 0.78
CA LYS A 104 9.40 6.64 0.68
C LYS A 104 8.15 6.35 1.49
N GLY A 105 8.03 6.94 2.69
CA GLY A 105 6.79 6.87 3.47
C GLY A 105 5.61 7.51 2.72
N ALA A 106 5.84 8.64 2.04
CA ALA A 106 4.82 9.29 1.23
C ALA A 106 4.42 8.46 0.00
N SER A 107 5.33 7.68 -0.61
CA SER A 107 4.97 6.82 -1.75
C SER A 107 4.12 5.61 -1.34
N MET A 108 4.34 5.09 -0.12
CA MET A 108 3.59 3.96 0.43
C MET A 108 2.09 4.20 0.61
N ARG A 109 1.62 5.45 0.59
CA ARG A 109 0.17 5.77 0.64
C ARG A 109 -0.57 5.28 -0.61
N TYR A 110 0.12 5.19 -1.74
CA TYR A 110 -0.47 4.73 -3.00
C TYR A 110 -0.44 3.21 -3.10
N PHE A 111 0.77 2.64 -3.04
CA PHE A 111 1.02 1.22 -3.27
C PHE A 111 2.03 0.72 -2.22
N PRO A 112 1.56 0.31 -1.02
CA PRO A 112 2.46 -0.25 -0.02
C PRO A 112 3.01 -1.59 -0.50
N ARG A 113 4.32 -1.80 -0.34
CA ARG A 113 5.03 -3.00 -0.76
C ARG A 113 6.10 -3.35 0.28
N ASP A 114 6.35 -4.65 0.45
CA ASP A 114 7.30 -5.14 1.45
C ASP A 114 8.74 -4.76 1.17
N ASP A 115 9.13 -4.68 -0.09
CA ASP A 115 10.48 -4.22 -0.50
C ASP A 115 10.75 -2.79 -0.01
N THR A 116 9.77 -1.91 -0.19
CA THR A 116 9.81 -0.50 0.20
C THR A 116 9.77 -0.37 1.71
N ALA A 117 8.91 -1.15 2.39
CA ALA A 117 8.84 -1.17 3.85
C ALA A 117 10.14 -1.69 4.49
N LYS A 118 10.73 -2.77 3.96
CA LYS A 118 12.03 -3.30 4.42
C LYS A 118 13.16 -2.29 4.23
N ALA A 119 13.19 -1.60 3.08
CA ALA A 119 14.17 -0.54 2.83
C ALA A 119 14.01 0.63 3.82
N LEU A 120 12.78 1.07 4.07
CA LEU A 120 12.45 2.09 5.07
C LEU A 120 12.90 1.69 6.47
N ILE A 121 12.57 0.47 6.90
CA ILE A 121 12.95 -0.06 8.22
C ILE A 121 14.47 -0.14 8.35
N SER A 122 15.18 -0.62 7.32
CA SER A 122 16.65 -0.70 7.34
C SER A 122 17.32 0.68 7.50
N GLN A 123 16.71 1.74 6.94
CA GLN A 123 17.18 3.11 7.12
C GLN A 123 16.81 3.65 8.51
N ALA A 124 15.57 3.43 8.94
CA ALA A 124 15.06 3.83 10.24
C ALA A 124 15.86 3.24 11.41
N ALA A 125 16.30 1.98 11.29
CA ALA A 125 17.07 1.28 12.32
C ALA A 125 18.47 1.86 12.58
N ARG A 126 18.95 2.74 11.68
CA ARG A 126 20.25 3.43 11.82
C ARG A 126 20.13 4.78 12.52
N ILE A 127 18.91 5.19 12.88
CA ILE A 127 18.62 6.50 13.44
C ILE A 127 18.44 6.38 14.95
N GLY A 128 19.15 7.24 15.69
CA GLY A 128 18.83 7.52 17.09
C GLY A 128 17.63 8.46 17.11
N TRP A 129 16.44 7.90 17.33
CA TRP A 129 15.18 8.67 17.32
C TRP A 129 15.10 9.59 18.54
N LEU A 130 14.60 10.82 18.33
CA LEU A 130 14.37 11.76 19.42
C LEU A 130 13.21 11.29 20.31
N ASP A 131 13.27 11.63 21.59
CA ASP A 131 12.21 11.30 22.56
C ASP A 131 10.85 11.87 22.16
N SER A 132 10.82 12.99 21.42
CA SER A 132 9.59 13.57 20.87
C SER A 132 8.88 12.64 19.86
N PHE A 133 9.59 11.72 19.22
CA PHE A 133 9.03 10.73 18.30
C PHE A 133 8.79 9.36 18.94
N THR A 134 9.56 9.01 19.96
CA THR A 134 9.43 7.73 20.65
C THR A 134 8.51 7.79 21.88
N GLY A 135 8.21 8.99 22.38
CA GLY A 135 7.52 9.15 23.67
C GLY A 135 8.35 8.65 24.85
N GLY A 136 9.68 8.64 24.73
CA GLY A 136 10.60 8.11 25.74
C GLY A 136 10.77 6.59 25.72
N VAL A 137 10.16 5.88 24.76
CA VAL A 137 10.39 4.44 24.59
C VAL A 137 11.83 4.21 24.12
N ALA A 138 12.57 3.40 24.88
CA ALA A 138 13.94 3.06 24.57
C ALA A 138 14.03 1.77 23.73
N PRO A 139 15.05 1.65 22.84
CA PRO A 139 15.36 0.40 22.17
C PRO A 139 15.65 -0.74 23.16
N LYS A 140 15.36 -1.98 22.76
CA LYS A 140 15.68 -3.17 23.56
C LYS A 140 17.18 -3.36 23.81
N SER A 141 18.02 -2.86 22.90
CA SER A 141 19.47 -2.91 23.00
C SER A 141 20.12 -1.76 22.24
N GLY A 142 21.20 -1.20 22.80
CA GLY A 142 21.98 -0.15 22.15
C GLY A 142 21.29 1.22 22.10
N LYS A 143 21.64 2.00 21.06
CA LYS A 143 21.17 3.40 20.87
C LYS A 143 20.09 3.55 19.80
N THR A 144 19.77 2.49 19.06
CA THR A 144 18.78 2.51 17.96
C THR A 144 17.93 1.25 18.03
N PHE A 145 16.68 1.32 17.55
CA PHE A 145 15.83 0.14 17.48
C PHE A 145 16.32 -0.79 16.37
N ALA A 146 16.34 -2.09 16.64
CA ALA A 146 16.75 -3.07 15.66
C ALA A 146 15.69 -3.24 14.56
N PRO A 147 16.07 -3.61 13.32
CA PRO A 147 15.11 -3.78 12.24
C PRO A 147 13.96 -4.74 12.56
N GLN A 148 14.21 -5.80 13.35
CA GLN A 148 13.20 -6.77 13.76
C GLN A 148 12.19 -6.21 14.79
N ASP A 149 12.51 -5.09 15.44
CA ASP A 149 11.64 -4.41 16.40
C ASP A 149 10.84 -3.28 15.73
N MET A 150 10.96 -3.12 14.41
CA MET A 150 10.34 -2.03 13.66
C MET A 150 9.35 -2.56 12.64
N ARG A 151 8.28 -1.80 12.44
CA ARG A 151 7.26 -2.10 11.42
C ARG A 151 6.69 -0.85 10.78
N ILE A 152 6.35 -0.96 9.50
CA ILE A 152 5.58 0.07 8.82
C ILE A 152 4.12 -0.35 8.79
N VAL A 153 3.24 0.57 9.19
CA VAL A 153 1.79 0.40 9.11
C VAL A 153 1.20 1.54 8.32
N VAL A 154 0.38 1.21 7.32
CA VAL A 154 -0.41 2.20 6.58
C VAL A 154 -1.85 2.12 7.08
N TYR A 155 -2.32 3.24 7.63
CA TYR A 155 -3.70 3.39 8.05
C TYR A 155 -4.48 4.19 7.02
N GLU A 156 -5.68 3.73 6.72
CA GLU A 156 -6.70 4.50 6.02
C GLU A 156 -7.66 5.09 7.05
N THR A 157 -7.88 6.40 6.95
CA THR A 157 -8.83 7.12 7.80
C THR A 157 -10.20 6.98 7.18
N VAL A 158 -11.11 6.30 7.87
CA VAL A 158 -12.47 6.05 7.40
C VAL A 158 -13.43 6.77 8.35
N TYR A 159 -14.25 7.65 7.78
CA TYR A 159 -15.38 8.20 8.50
C TYR A 159 -16.51 7.18 8.52
N ASP A 160 -16.84 6.68 9.70
CA ASP A 160 -18.02 5.87 9.91
C ASP A 160 -19.24 6.81 10.05
N ALA A 161 -20.07 6.86 9.01
CA ALA A 161 -21.26 7.69 8.98
C ALA A 161 -22.33 7.27 10.00
N HIS A 162 -22.37 5.98 10.38
CA HIS A 162 -23.33 5.46 11.36
C HIS A 162 -22.88 5.77 12.78
N ALA A 163 -21.61 5.51 13.08
CA ALA A 163 -21.05 5.81 14.39
C ALA A 163 -20.71 7.31 14.57
N LYS A 164 -20.71 8.10 13.49
CA LYS A 164 -20.22 9.49 13.45
C LYS A 164 -18.81 9.63 14.01
N THR A 165 -17.97 8.62 13.78
CA THR A 165 -16.59 8.58 14.30
C THR A 165 -15.59 8.39 13.17
N VAL A 166 -14.39 8.92 13.38
CA VAL A 166 -13.25 8.70 12.49
C VAL A 166 -12.47 7.51 13.02
N THR A 167 -12.44 6.42 12.24
CA THR A 167 -11.67 5.22 12.58
C THR A 167 -10.44 5.11 11.70
N ARG A 168 -9.36 4.54 12.25
CA ARG A 168 -8.14 4.22 11.49
C ARG A 168 -8.10 2.72 11.25
N LYS A 169 -8.21 2.31 9.99
CA LYS A 169 -8.11 0.92 9.59
C LYS A 169 -6.73 0.64 9.01
N ALA A 170 -6.01 -0.34 9.54
CA ALA A 170 -4.75 -0.78 8.93
C ALA A 170 -5.06 -1.47 7.59
N ILE A 171 -4.53 -0.93 6.50
CA ILE A 171 -4.66 -1.50 5.15
C ILE A 171 -3.38 -2.22 4.69
N TYR A 172 -2.27 -1.97 5.40
CA TYR A 172 -1.00 -2.63 5.21
C TYR A 172 -0.22 -2.65 6.52
N ARG A 173 0.46 -3.76 6.77
CA ARG A 173 1.44 -3.93 7.84
C ARG A 173 2.58 -4.76 7.27
N SER A 174 3.82 -4.32 7.48
CA SER A 174 5.00 -5.11 7.10
C SER A 174 5.21 -6.28 8.06
N ASP A 175 5.66 -7.41 7.53
CA ASP A 175 5.93 -8.65 8.29
C ASP A 175 7.22 -8.62 9.14
N LEU A 176 7.92 -7.49 9.21
CA LEU A 176 8.99 -7.30 10.18
C LEU A 176 8.35 -6.82 11.49
N GLY A 177 8.52 -7.57 12.57
CA GLY A 177 8.01 -7.25 13.91
C GLY A 177 7.16 -8.35 14.55
N GLY A 178 7.80 -9.32 15.22
CA GLY A 178 7.16 -10.24 16.15
C GLY A 178 7.62 -11.71 16.13
N GLN A 179 8.85 -11.98 16.57
CA GLN A 179 9.18 -13.06 17.54
C GLN A 179 10.31 -12.55 18.44
#